data_AF-A0A5K0WTZ6-F1
#
_entry.id   AF-A0A5K0WTZ6-F1
#
_cell.length_a   1.000
_cell.length_b   1.000
_cell.length_c   1.000
_cell.angle_alpha   90.00
_cell.angle_beta   90.00
_cell.angle_gamma   90.00
#
_symmetry.space_group_name_H-M   'P 1'
#
loop_
_entity.id
_entity.type
_entity.pdbx_description
1 polymer ?
#
loop_
_entity_poly.entity_id
_entity_poly.type
_entity_poly.pdbx_seq_one_letter_code
_entity_poly.pdbx_strand_id
1 'polypeptide(L)' 'VTFKDADSASRACLDPSPVIDGRRANCNLASLGARTTRPTTPQH' A
#
# COMPACT_ATOMS: atom_id res chain seq x y z
N VAL A 1 1.48 -6.02 0.43
CA VAL A 1 0.31 -6.45 1.23
C VAL A 1 -0.94 -5.91 0.55
N THR A 2 -1.99 -6.70 0.43
CA THR A 2 -3.27 -6.25 -0.13
C THR A 2 -4.35 -6.64 0.88
N PHE A 3 -5.00 -5.65 1.50
CA PHE A 3 -6.09 -5.91 2.42
C PHE A 3 -7.31 -6.40 1.64
N LYS A 4 -7.93 -7.50 2.06
CA LYS A 4 -9.17 -8.02 1.46
C LYS A 4 -10.40 -7.21 1.90
N ASP A 5 -10.38 -6.74 3.15
CA ASP A 5 -11.48 -5.97 3.75
C ASP A 5 -11.19 -4.48 3.78
N ALA A 6 -12.19 -3.68 3.41
CA ALA A 6 -12.13 -2.22 3.46
C ALA A 6 -11.89 -1.71 4.89
N ASP A 7 -12.52 -2.33 5.88
CA ASP A 7 -12.38 -1.97 7.30
C ASP A 7 -10.94 -2.19 7.79
N SER A 8 -10.29 -3.26 7.33
CA SER A 8 -8.86 -3.52 7.62
C SER A 8 -7.96 -2.49 6.96
N ALA A 9 -8.25 -2.08 5.72
CA ALA A 9 -7.51 -1.01 5.05
C ALA A 9 -7.66 0.34 5.77
N SER A 10 -8.87 0.67 6.23
CA SER A 10 -9.14 1.87 7.02
C SER A 10 -8.38 1.88 8.35
N ARG A 11 -8.40 0.77 9.09
CA ARG A 11 -7.64 0.65 10.35
C ARG A 11 -6.14 0.76 10.14
N ALA A 12 -5.61 0.17 9.06
CA ALA A 12 -4.21 0.30 8.70
C ALA A 12 -3.80 1.74 8.31
N CYS A 13 -4.75 2.58 7.91
CA CYS A 13 -4.50 4.01 7.68
C CYS A 13 -4.51 4.84 8.99
N LEU A 14 -5.12 4.32 10.07
CA LEU A 14 -5.14 5.01 11.37
C LEU A 14 -3.81 4.88 12.11
N ASP A 15 -3.16 3.72 12.01
CA ASP A 15 -1.80 3.51 12.47
C ASP A 15 -0.89 3.25 11.25
N PRO A 16 -0.39 4.30 10.60
CA PRO A 16 0.35 4.16 9.34
C PRO A 16 1.73 3.52 9.53
N SER A 17 2.22 3.38 10.78
CA SER A 17 3.56 2.86 11.07
C SER A 17 3.58 1.72 12.11
N PRO A 18 2.95 0.56 11.84
CA PRO A 18 2.97 -0.55 12.78
C PRO A 18 4.39 -1.12 12.91
N VAL A 19 4.81 -1.40 14.14
CA VAL A 19 6.07 -2.11 14.39
C VAL A 19 5.82 -3.60 14.19
N ILE A 20 6.40 -4.15 13.13
CA ILE A 20 6.34 -5.58 12.82
C ILE A 20 7.74 -6.13 13.05
N ASP A 21 7.89 -7.07 13.98
CA ASP A 21 9.16 -7.74 14.30
C ASP A 21 10.31 -6.77 14.66
N GLY A 22 9.99 -5.70 15.40
CA GLY A 22 10.95 -4.67 15.81
C GLY A 22 11.30 -3.64 14.72
N ARG A 23 10.76 -3.77 13.51
CA ARG A 23 10.95 -2.82 12.40
C ARG A 23 9.65 -2.07 12.10
N ARG A 24 9.73 -0.75 11.96
CA ARG A 24 8.57 0.07 11.55
C ARG A 24 8.23 -0.24 10.09
N ALA A 25 7.10 -0.90 9.87
CA ALA A 25 6.50 -1.01 8.56
C ALA A 25 5.67 0.26 8.28
N ASN A 26 5.40 0.56 7.00
CA ASN A 26 4.55 1.68 6.63
C ASN A 26 3.36 1.15 5.80
N CYS A 27 2.15 1.57 6.16
CA CYS A 27 0.92 1.22 5.45
C CYS A 27 0.35 2.46 4.76
N ASN A 28 0.44 2.51 3.43
CA ASN A 28 -0.15 3.56 2.60
C ASN A 28 -1.14 2.97 1.60
N LEU A 29 -2.21 3.71 1.28
CA LEU A 29 -3.12 3.34 0.19
C LEU A 29 -2.33 3.30 -1.12
N ALA A 30 -2.42 2.18 -1.85
CA ALA A 30 -1.73 2.01 -3.13
C ALA A 30 -2.07 3.13 -4.12
N SER A 31 -3.28 3.68 -4.07
CA SER A 31 -3.72 4.82 -4.88
C SER A 31 -2.88 6.09 -4.72
N LEU A 32 -2.25 6.29 -3.55
CA LEU A 32 -1.36 7.44 -3.31
C LEU A 32 -0.06 7.33 -4.11
N GLY A 33 0.44 6.11 -4.31
CA GLY A 33 1.61 5.81 -5.13
C GLY A 33 1.27 5.44 -6.58
N ALA A 34 0.03 5.07 -6.87
CA ALA A 34 -0.44 4.62 -8.19
C ALA A 34 -0.64 5.77 -9.19
N ARG A 35 0.17 6.83 -9.11
CA ARG A 35 0.30 7.80 -10.21
C ARG A 35 1.08 7.12 -11.33
N THR A 36 0.35 6.45 -12.22
CA THR A 36 0.83 5.99 -13.54
C THR A 36 2.09 5.13 -13.50
N THR A 37 1.94 3.84 -13.21
CA THR A 37 2.68 2.85 -13.99
C THR A 37 1.74 2.37 -15.09
N ARG A 38 1.52 3.24 -16.09
CA ARG A 38 1.19 2.71 -17.42
C ARG A 38 2.29 1.69 -17.72
N PRO A 39 2.01 0.42 -17.98
CA PRO A 39 3.00 -0.44 -18.56
C PRO A 39 3.29 0.17 -19.93
N THR A 40 4.39 0.89 -20.07
CA THR A 40 5.02 1.06 -21.38
C THR A 40 5.53 -0.31 -21.74
N THR A 41 4.64 -1.15 -22.27
CA THR A 41 5.04 -2.30 -23.07
C THR A 41 6.00 -1.78 -24.13
N PRO A 42 7.26 -2.21 -24.19
CA PRO A 42 8.06 -1.99 -25.38
C PRO A 42 7.42 -2.84 -26.48
N GLN A 43 6.61 -2.22 -27.33
CA GLN A 43 6.08 -2.88 -28.52
C GLN A 43 7.07 -2.64 -29.66
N HIS A 44 7.98 -3.62 -29.80
CA HIS A 44 8.85 -3.96 -30.94
C HIS A 44 9.63 -2.83 -31.63
#